data_AF-A0A831QI73-F1
#
_entry.id   AF-A0A831QI73-F1
#
_cell.length_a   1.000
_cell.length_b   1.000
_cell.length_c   1.000
_cell.angle_alpha   90.00
_cell.angle_beta   90.00
_cell.angle_gamma   90.00
#
_symmetry.space_group_name_H-M   'P 1'
#
loop_
_entity.id
_entity.type
_entity.pdbx_description
1 polymer ?
#
loop_
_entity_poly.entity_id
_entity_poly.type
_entity_poly.pdbx_seq_one_letter_code
_entity_poly.pdbx_strand_id
1 'polypeptide(L)'
;MSSRIKAIVLYSLYFTFSRSHCPTRTSFIFFHYIWYFLLTFIAIRCMEPLSMEETYPGQTKQRKYDRRAFLAKSLTFLAGTFVGLDFFRPMQAGAETTFPRIALIIDDIGSSVSRARAFAALGIPITFSILPQLRYSRVLAQEMDTMGHEIMLHQPMEPYCHELDPGPGAVYISYADMEIEEIVKENLAQIPEATGVNNHMGSRFTSCPRKVLQALKVIKENDLFFVDSLTTCHSKAYTMARRLHMRTAPRNIFLDHDPDLSSIRLQLRRLKAHALTYGAAIGIGHPHIPTLAALHEFKWELEDQESTLQLVPVSRLL
;
A
#
# COMPACT_ATOMS: atom_id res chain seq x y z
N MET A 1 3.22 43.75 -2.50
CA MET A 1 2.08 43.20 -1.71
C MET A 1 1.56 44.29 -0.79
N SER A 2 0.35 44.79 -1.07
CA SER A 2 -0.28 45.91 -0.36
C SER A 2 -0.48 45.62 1.13
N SER A 3 -0.31 46.65 1.96
CA SER A 3 -0.45 46.68 3.43
C SER A 3 -1.77 46.08 3.94
N ARG A 4 -2.79 45.98 3.08
CA ARG A 4 -4.11 45.40 3.39
C ARG A 4 -4.13 43.87 3.44
N ILE A 5 -3.24 43.19 2.71
CA ILE A 5 -3.14 41.71 2.73
C ILE A 5 -2.48 41.24 4.03
N LYS A 6 -1.54 42.03 4.58
CA LYS A 6 -0.89 41.73 5.87
C LYS A 6 -1.88 41.80 7.05
N ALA A 7 -2.88 42.69 7.00
CA ALA A 7 -3.91 42.79 8.03
C ALA A 7 -4.84 41.55 8.07
N ILE A 8 -5.16 40.97 6.91
CA ILE A 8 -6.02 39.76 6.81
C ILE A 8 -5.29 38.53 7.36
N VAL A 9 -3.99 38.40 7.09
CA VAL A 9 -3.18 37.28 7.61
C VAL A 9 -2.95 37.40 9.12
N LEU A 10 -2.70 38.61 9.64
CA LEU A 10 -2.55 38.81 11.09
C LEU A 10 -3.85 38.60 11.88
N TYR A 11 -5.01 38.94 11.32
CA TYR A 11 -6.30 38.71 12.00
C TYR A 11 -6.69 37.22 12.04
N SER A 12 -6.37 36.44 11.00
CA SER A 12 -6.57 34.98 10.99
C SER A 12 -5.71 34.25 12.04
N LEU A 13 -4.50 34.74 12.31
CA LEU A 13 -3.63 34.16 13.34
C LEU A 13 -4.13 34.49 14.77
N TYR A 14 -4.69 35.68 14.98
CA TYR A 14 -5.23 36.07 16.29
C TYR A 14 -6.50 35.27 16.67
N PHE A 15 -7.36 34.95 15.71
CA PHE A 15 -8.60 34.22 15.98
C PHE A 15 -8.40 32.72 16.18
N THR A 16 -7.31 32.15 15.64
CA THR A 16 -6.94 30.74 15.87
C THR A 16 -6.41 30.52 17.30
N PHE A 17 -6.02 31.58 18.01
CA PHE A 17 -5.49 31.53 19.38
C PHE A 17 -6.56 31.70 20.47
N SER A 18 -7.76 32.20 20.18
CA SER A 18 -8.86 32.31 21.16
C SER A 18 -9.75 31.06 21.20
N ARG A 19 -9.13 29.89 21.36
CA ARG A 19 -9.81 28.58 21.41
C ARG A 19 -10.32 28.22 22.81
N SER A 20 -10.20 29.12 23.78
CA SER A 20 -10.35 28.79 25.20
C SER A 20 -11.65 29.26 25.86
N HIS A 21 -12.51 30.08 25.23
CA HIS A 21 -13.75 30.54 25.90
C HIS A 21 -14.93 30.78 24.93
N CYS A 22 -15.70 29.73 24.59
CA CYS A 22 -17.12 29.90 24.26
C CYS A 22 -17.91 28.57 24.32
N PRO A 23 -19.10 28.52 24.95
CA PRO A 23 -19.83 27.27 25.19
C PRO A 23 -20.80 26.96 24.04
N THR A 24 -20.76 25.71 23.58
CA THR A 24 -21.67 25.04 22.61
C THR A 24 -21.37 25.17 21.10
N ARG A 25 -21.48 24.02 20.43
CA ARG A 25 -21.01 23.70 19.06
C ARG A 25 -21.83 24.37 17.95
N THR A 26 -23.07 24.76 18.24
CA THR A 26 -24.04 25.36 17.30
C THR A 26 -23.72 26.80 16.96
N SER A 27 -23.28 27.61 17.94
CA SER A 27 -22.89 29.00 17.72
C SER A 27 -21.64 29.14 16.86
N PHE A 28 -20.71 28.18 16.93
CA PHE A 28 -19.48 28.18 16.13
C PHE A 28 -19.75 27.96 14.63
N ILE A 29 -20.68 27.06 14.30
CA ILE A 29 -21.06 26.75 12.92
C ILE A 29 -21.72 27.97 12.28
N PHE A 30 -22.64 28.63 12.99
CA PHE A 30 -23.37 29.78 12.47
C PHE A 30 -22.43 30.96 12.14
N PHE A 31 -21.47 31.26 13.02
CA PHE A 31 -20.47 32.31 12.76
C PHE A 31 -19.50 31.95 11.63
N HIS A 32 -19.13 30.67 11.48
CA HIS A 32 -18.23 30.23 10.42
C HIS A 32 -18.87 30.36 9.03
N TYR A 33 -20.17 30.07 8.90
CA TYR A 33 -20.90 30.23 7.64
C TYR A 33 -21.09 31.70 7.24
N ILE A 34 -21.41 32.58 8.21
CA ILE A 34 -21.51 34.02 7.94
C ILE A 34 -20.15 34.58 7.49
N TRP A 35 -19.06 34.13 8.12
CA TRP A 35 -17.70 34.55 7.75
C TRP A 35 -17.30 34.08 6.34
N TYR A 36 -17.61 32.83 5.99
CA TYR A 36 -17.40 32.31 4.64
C TYR A 36 -18.24 33.07 3.61
N PHE A 37 -19.50 33.37 3.92
CA PHE A 37 -20.38 34.13 3.03
C PHE A 37 -19.82 35.54 2.80
N LEU A 38 -19.33 36.21 3.84
CA LEU A 38 -18.73 37.54 3.76
C LEU A 38 -17.44 37.53 2.92
N LEU A 39 -16.57 36.54 3.12
CA LEU A 39 -15.32 36.37 2.36
C LEU A 39 -15.60 36.10 0.88
N THR A 40 -16.60 35.26 0.58
CA THR A 40 -16.99 34.95 -0.80
C THR A 40 -17.58 36.20 -1.47
N PHE A 41 -18.39 36.98 -0.74
CA PHE A 41 -18.98 38.21 -1.25
C PHE A 41 -17.94 39.30 -1.51
N ILE A 42 -16.94 39.44 -0.63
CA ILE A 42 -15.80 40.36 -0.81
C ILE A 42 -14.92 39.90 -1.98
N ALA A 43 -14.63 38.61 -2.10
CA ALA A 43 -13.86 38.06 -3.22
C ALA A 43 -14.55 38.32 -4.58
N ILE A 44 -15.87 38.16 -4.65
CA ILE A 44 -16.66 38.45 -5.86
C ILE A 44 -16.64 39.95 -6.21
N ARG A 45 -16.68 40.84 -5.22
CA ARG A 45 -16.60 42.30 -5.41
C ARG A 45 -15.19 42.78 -5.80
N CYS A 46 -14.14 42.04 -5.44
CA CYS A 46 -12.75 42.40 -5.71
C CYS A 46 -12.14 41.77 -6.98
N MET A 47 -12.84 40.85 -7.64
CA MET A 47 -12.38 40.29 -8.92
C MET A 47 -12.73 41.23 -10.09
N GLU A 48 -11.73 41.98 -10.56
CA GLU A 48 -11.78 42.60 -11.89
C GLU A 48 -11.92 41.53 -12.99
N PRO A 49 -12.60 41.83 -14.11
CA PRO A 49 -12.83 40.86 -15.16
C PRO A 49 -11.52 40.48 -15.86
N LEU A 50 -11.03 39.27 -15.59
CA LEU A 50 -9.99 38.62 -16.39
C LEU A 50 -10.61 38.15 -17.71
N SER A 51 -10.42 38.91 -18.78
CA SER A 51 -10.53 38.39 -20.14
C SER A 51 -9.23 37.66 -20.46
N MET A 52 -9.24 36.34 -20.32
CA MET A 52 -8.16 35.48 -20.81
C MET A 52 -8.47 35.12 -22.27
N GLU A 53 -7.66 35.66 -23.18
CA GLU A 53 -7.64 35.24 -24.58
C GLU A 53 -6.64 34.08 -24.69
N GLU A 54 -7.13 32.85 -24.79
CA GLU A 54 -6.29 31.68 -25.07
C GLU A 54 -6.17 31.50 -26.58
N THR A 55 -5.00 31.80 -27.13
CA THR A 55 -4.66 31.60 -28.54
C THR A 55 -4.03 30.22 -28.74
N TYR A 56 -4.78 29.28 -29.31
CA TYR A 56 -4.24 28.10 -29.99
C TYR A 56 -4.53 28.19 -31.49
N PRO A 57 -3.61 27.77 -32.37
CA PRO A 57 -3.82 27.93 -33.80
C PRO A 57 -4.94 27.00 -34.28
N GLY A 58 -6.07 27.59 -34.70
CA GLY A 58 -7.09 26.88 -35.46
C GLY A 58 -8.55 27.17 -35.11
N GLN A 59 -8.90 27.60 -33.89
CA GLN A 59 -10.29 27.96 -33.54
C GLN A 59 -10.36 28.93 -32.35
N THR A 60 -10.87 30.16 -32.57
CA THR A 60 -11.26 31.06 -31.48
C THR A 60 -12.73 30.82 -31.11
N LYS A 61 -12.98 30.31 -29.91
CA LYS A 61 -14.34 30.18 -29.34
C LYS A 61 -14.44 31.02 -28.07
N GLN A 62 -15.03 32.21 -28.16
CA GLN A 62 -15.34 33.03 -26.99
C GLN A 62 -16.46 32.37 -26.18
N ARG A 63 -16.16 31.92 -24.95
CA ARG A 63 -17.17 31.40 -24.02
C ARG A 63 -17.55 32.50 -23.03
N LYS A 64 -18.68 33.16 -23.28
CA LYS A 64 -19.21 34.22 -22.42
C LYS A 64 -19.85 33.60 -21.18
N TYR A 65 -19.28 33.87 -20.00
CA TYR A 65 -19.76 33.31 -18.74
C TYR A 65 -20.92 34.17 -18.18
N ASP A 66 -22.12 33.60 -18.07
CA ASP A 66 -23.29 34.31 -17.55
C ASP A 66 -23.31 34.27 -16.01
N ARG A 67 -22.92 35.40 -15.40
CA ARG A 67 -22.87 35.59 -13.95
C ARG A 67 -24.23 35.40 -13.28
N ARG A 68 -25.34 35.68 -13.98
CA ARG A 68 -26.70 35.51 -13.43
C ARG A 68 -27.07 34.03 -13.31
N ALA A 69 -26.67 33.21 -14.28
CA ALA A 69 -26.90 31.76 -14.25
C ALA A 69 -26.09 31.06 -13.13
N PHE A 70 -24.86 31.53 -12.86
CA PHE A 70 -24.06 31.02 -11.75
C PHE A 70 -24.66 31.40 -10.39
N LEU A 71 -25.04 32.67 -10.19
CA LEU A 71 -25.67 33.13 -8.96
C LEU A 71 -27.01 32.45 -8.70
N ALA A 72 -27.83 32.22 -9.74
CA ALA A 72 -29.09 31.51 -9.63
C ALA A 72 -28.90 30.05 -9.18
N LYS A 73 -27.89 29.34 -9.72
CA LYS A 73 -27.53 27.98 -9.31
C LYS A 73 -27.02 27.89 -7.88
N SER A 74 -26.23 28.88 -7.44
CA SER A 74 -25.74 28.96 -6.06
C SER A 74 -26.86 29.26 -5.06
N LEU A 75 -27.85 30.08 -5.43
CA LEU A 75 -29.02 30.35 -4.59
C LEU A 75 -29.99 29.16 -4.51
N THR A 76 -30.13 28.36 -5.57
CA THR A 76 -30.96 27.13 -5.52
C THR A 76 -30.36 26.08 -4.58
N PHE A 77 -29.04 26.00 -4.52
CA PHE A 77 -28.33 25.13 -3.58
C PHE A 77 -28.54 25.53 -2.10
N LEU A 78 -28.66 26.83 -1.83
CA LEU A 78 -28.94 27.37 -0.48
C LEU A 78 -30.42 27.30 -0.09
N ALA A 79 -31.33 27.44 -1.05
CA ALA A 79 -32.78 27.34 -0.81
C ALA A 79 -33.21 25.89 -0.52
N GLY A 80 -32.54 24.90 -1.13
CA GLY A 80 -32.76 23.48 -0.85
C GLY A 80 -32.53 23.09 0.62
N THR A 81 -31.69 23.85 1.33
CA THR A 81 -31.38 23.64 2.75
C THR A 81 -32.46 24.15 3.70
N PHE A 82 -33.36 25.04 3.25
CA PHE A 82 -34.39 25.66 4.09
C PHE A 82 -35.78 25.01 4.01
N VAL A 83 -36.03 24.17 2.99
CA VAL A 83 -37.36 23.57 2.74
C VAL A 83 -37.53 22.17 3.37
N GLY A 84 -36.55 21.68 4.14
CA GLY A 84 -36.72 20.43 4.90
C GLY A 84 -36.99 19.18 4.03
N LEU A 85 -36.45 19.17 2.80
CA LEU A 85 -36.27 17.93 2.07
C LEU A 85 -34.94 17.32 2.55
N ASP A 86 -35.03 16.37 3.48
CA ASP A 86 -33.92 15.57 4.03
C ASP A 86 -33.24 14.71 2.93
N PHE A 87 -32.58 15.35 1.96
CA PHE A 87 -31.71 14.68 0.99
C PHE A 87 -30.32 14.36 1.57
N PHE A 88 -30.02 14.88 2.76
CA PHE A 88 -28.83 14.54 3.52
C PHE A 88 -29.23 13.87 4.83
N ARG A 89 -29.85 12.70 4.72
CA ARG A 89 -29.59 11.68 5.75
C ARG A 89 -28.08 11.38 5.62
N PRO A 90 -27.23 11.72 6.60
CA PRO A 90 -25.85 11.27 6.53
C PRO A 90 -25.94 9.75 6.40
N MET A 91 -25.41 9.20 5.30
CA MET A 91 -25.04 7.80 5.32
C MET A 91 -24.10 7.69 6.52
N GLN A 92 -24.60 7.13 7.62
CA GLN A 92 -23.74 6.36 8.50
C GLN A 92 -23.26 5.20 7.63
N ALA A 93 -22.26 5.47 6.80
CA ALA A 93 -21.23 4.49 6.57
C ALA A 93 -20.74 4.20 7.98
N GLY A 94 -21.12 3.04 8.52
CA GLY A 94 -20.38 2.48 9.62
C GLY A 94 -18.95 2.45 9.12
N ALA A 95 -18.11 3.37 9.61
CA ALA A 95 -16.69 3.17 9.56
C ALA A 95 -16.51 1.93 10.44
N GLU A 96 -16.56 0.75 9.83
CA GLU A 96 -15.91 -0.40 10.45
C GLU A 96 -14.53 0.11 10.83
N THR A 97 -14.25 0.12 12.12
CA THR A 97 -12.94 0.48 12.62
C THR A 97 -11.99 -0.61 12.15
N THR A 98 -11.51 -0.51 10.92
CA THR A 98 -10.53 -1.44 10.38
C THR A 98 -9.24 -1.12 11.09
N PHE A 99 -8.95 -1.92 12.09
CA PHE A 99 -7.68 -1.96 12.78
C PHE A 99 -6.52 -2.00 11.78
N PRO A 100 -5.46 -1.19 11.95
CA PRO A 100 -4.28 -1.28 11.11
C PRO A 100 -3.73 -2.71 11.06
N ARG A 101 -3.31 -3.18 9.88
CA ARG A 101 -2.87 -4.56 9.70
C ARG A 101 -1.43 -4.65 9.22
N ILE A 102 -0.69 -5.63 9.71
CA ILE A 102 0.64 -5.98 9.22
C ILE A 102 0.63 -7.41 8.73
N ALA A 103 1.20 -7.65 7.56
CA ALA A 103 1.59 -8.98 7.12
C ALA A 103 3.11 -9.12 7.16
N LEU A 104 3.56 -10.28 7.64
CA LEU A 104 4.97 -10.66 7.69
C LEU A 104 5.20 -11.82 6.74
N ILE A 105 6.10 -11.65 5.80
CA ILE A 105 6.57 -12.71 4.90
C ILE A 105 8.00 -13.08 5.30
N ILE A 106 8.27 -14.38 5.45
CA ILE A 106 9.62 -14.91 5.64
C ILE A 106 10.02 -15.68 4.40
N ASP A 107 10.95 -15.10 3.65
CA ASP A 107 11.50 -15.63 2.40
C ASP A 107 12.56 -16.73 2.65
N ASP A 108 13.09 -17.31 1.58
CA ASP A 108 14.19 -18.30 1.59
C ASP A 108 13.97 -19.56 2.46
N ILE A 109 12.72 -19.97 2.64
CA ILE A 109 12.42 -21.26 3.27
C ILE A 109 12.72 -22.40 2.29
N GLY A 110 13.26 -23.51 2.81
CA GLY A 110 13.51 -24.74 2.02
C GLY A 110 14.88 -25.38 2.29
N SER A 111 15.82 -24.62 2.89
CA SER A 111 17.18 -25.11 3.18
C SER A 111 17.38 -25.63 4.61
N SER A 112 16.60 -25.15 5.58
CA SER A 112 16.80 -25.45 7.01
C SER A 112 15.48 -25.65 7.74
N VAL A 113 15.23 -26.88 8.18
CA VAL A 113 14.04 -27.24 8.98
C VAL A 113 14.04 -26.55 10.34
N SER A 114 15.19 -26.48 11.02
CA SER A 114 15.27 -25.88 12.35
C SER A 114 14.95 -24.38 12.32
N ARG A 115 15.42 -23.66 11.30
CA ARG A 115 15.10 -22.23 11.15
C ARG A 115 13.63 -22.00 10.84
N ALA A 116 13.05 -22.75 9.90
CA ALA A 116 11.62 -22.62 9.57
C ALA A 116 10.74 -22.87 10.81
N ARG A 117 10.99 -23.96 11.55
CA ARG A 117 10.25 -24.30 12.78
C ARG A 117 10.40 -23.25 13.86
N ALA A 118 11.58 -22.62 13.99
CA ALA A 118 11.80 -21.58 14.99
C ALA A 118 10.91 -20.34 14.72
N PHE A 119 10.70 -19.97 13.45
CA PHE A 119 9.76 -18.90 13.09
C PHE A 119 8.31 -19.31 13.29
N ALA A 120 7.92 -20.54 12.92
CA ALA A 120 6.56 -21.04 13.15
C ALA A 120 6.20 -21.05 14.65
N ALA A 121 7.18 -21.40 15.51
CA ALA A 121 7.02 -21.42 16.96
C ALA A 121 6.79 -20.03 17.60
N LEU A 122 6.91 -18.92 16.86
CA LEU A 122 6.55 -17.60 17.37
C LEU A 122 5.05 -17.49 17.70
N GLY A 123 4.21 -18.34 17.09
CA GLY A 123 2.77 -18.36 17.34
C GLY A 123 2.06 -17.09 16.88
N ILE A 124 2.54 -16.50 15.78
CA ILE A 124 1.93 -15.33 15.11
C ILE A 124 1.65 -15.66 13.64
N PRO A 125 0.68 -14.99 13.00
CA PRO A 125 0.47 -15.14 11.56
C PRO A 125 1.71 -14.72 10.78
N ILE A 126 2.29 -15.69 10.06
CA ILE A 126 3.42 -15.52 9.15
C ILE A 126 3.03 -16.18 7.83
N THR A 127 3.37 -15.53 6.73
CA THR A 127 3.36 -16.13 5.41
C THR A 127 4.76 -16.63 5.10
N PHE A 128 4.92 -17.93 4.84
CA PHE A 128 6.21 -18.53 4.50
C PHE A 128 6.37 -18.61 2.99
N SER A 129 7.44 -18.01 2.46
CA SER A 129 7.76 -18.11 1.04
C SER A 129 8.85 -19.16 0.81
N ILE A 130 8.49 -20.21 0.08
CA ILE A 130 9.29 -21.42 -0.08
C ILE A 130 10.02 -21.38 -1.43
N LEU A 131 11.35 -21.46 -1.41
CA LEU A 131 12.14 -21.69 -2.62
C LEU A 131 11.83 -23.08 -3.17
N PRO A 132 11.58 -23.24 -4.49
CA PRO A 132 11.35 -24.55 -5.08
C PRO A 132 12.64 -25.37 -5.10
N GLN A 133 12.52 -26.69 -5.30
CA GLN A 133 13.65 -27.58 -5.60
C GLN A 133 14.79 -27.64 -4.56
N LEU A 134 14.58 -27.13 -3.34
CA LEU A 134 15.52 -27.35 -2.24
C LEU A 134 15.19 -28.63 -1.48
N ARG A 135 16.19 -29.12 -0.74
CA ARG A 135 16.14 -30.38 0.00
C ARG A 135 14.89 -30.53 0.88
N TYR A 136 14.39 -29.43 1.46
CA TYR A 136 13.25 -29.47 2.37
C TYR A 136 12.04 -28.66 1.89
N SER A 137 12.00 -28.20 0.64
CA SER A 137 10.91 -27.34 0.15
C SER A 137 9.53 -27.98 0.31
N ARG A 138 9.35 -29.20 -0.22
CA ARG A 138 8.06 -29.92 -0.17
C ARG A 138 7.61 -30.16 1.28
N VAL A 139 8.50 -30.71 2.11
CA VAL A 139 8.16 -31.06 3.49
C VAL A 139 7.86 -29.82 4.33
N LEU A 140 8.61 -28.72 4.14
CA LEU A 140 8.36 -27.48 4.88
C LEU A 140 7.10 -26.77 4.41
N ALA A 141 6.79 -26.77 3.11
CA ALA A 141 5.52 -26.23 2.61
C ALA A 141 4.32 -26.92 3.28
N GLN A 142 4.31 -28.27 3.23
CA GLN A 142 3.25 -29.06 3.84
C GLN A 142 3.19 -28.89 5.37
N GLU A 143 4.35 -28.87 6.05
CA GLU A 143 4.41 -28.74 7.50
C GLU A 143 3.89 -27.36 7.96
N MET A 144 4.33 -26.28 7.33
CA MET A 144 3.91 -24.92 7.67
C MET A 144 2.41 -24.70 7.35
N ASP A 145 1.91 -25.24 6.24
CA ASP A 145 0.47 -25.22 5.89
C ASP A 145 -0.37 -25.97 6.93
N THR A 146 0.07 -27.16 7.35
CA THR A 146 -0.60 -27.95 8.39
C THR A 146 -0.64 -27.22 9.75
N MET A 147 0.35 -26.36 10.02
CA MET A 147 0.38 -25.49 11.19
C MET A 147 -0.52 -24.24 11.05
N GLY A 148 -1.18 -24.05 9.90
CA GLY A 148 -2.11 -22.95 9.63
C GLY A 148 -1.45 -21.68 9.11
N HIS A 149 -0.18 -21.74 8.67
CA HIS A 149 0.49 -20.61 8.04
C HIS A 149 0.15 -20.52 6.55
N GLU A 150 0.12 -19.30 6.02
CA GLU A 150 -0.06 -19.09 4.59
C GLU A 150 1.24 -19.38 3.83
N ILE A 151 1.16 -20.10 2.72
CA ILE A 151 2.31 -20.51 1.92
C ILE A 151 2.35 -19.75 0.60
N MET A 152 3.56 -19.35 0.21
CA MET A 152 3.84 -18.79 -1.10
C MET A 152 4.99 -19.53 -1.78
N LEU A 153 4.99 -19.54 -3.11
CA LEU A 153 6.20 -19.86 -3.86
C LEU A 153 7.14 -18.66 -3.87
N HIS A 154 8.39 -18.86 -3.47
CA HIS A 154 9.47 -17.89 -3.63
C HIS A 154 10.16 -18.14 -4.97
N GLN A 155 9.63 -17.56 -6.06
CA GLN A 155 10.06 -17.86 -7.42
C GLN A 155 11.46 -17.29 -7.71
N PRO A 156 12.48 -18.13 -7.99
CA PRO A 156 13.82 -17.65 -8.34
C PRO A 156 13.82 -16.94 -9.69
N MET A 157 14.45 -15.77 -9.73
CA MET A 157 14.47 -14.90 -10.91
C MET A 157 15.82 -14.22 -11.05
N GLU A 158 16.24 -14.00 -12.29
CA GLU A 158 17.54 -13.42 -12.62
C GLU A 158 17.79 -12.02 -12.01
N PRO A 159 18.89 -11.82 -11.25
CA PRO A 159 19.38 -10.52 -10.79
C PRO A 159 20.24 -9.80 -11.85
N TYR A 160 20.53 -8.53 -11.61
CA TYR A 160 21.51 -7.80 -12.42
C TYR A 160 22.95 -8.30 -12.24
N CYS A 161 23.30 -8.74 -11.02
CA CYS A 161 24.63 -9.25 -10.73
C CYS A 161 24.74 -10.69 -11.23
N HIS A 162 25.54 -10.91 -12.28
CA HIS A 162 25.71 -12.24 -12.90
C HIS A 162 26.46 -13.24 -12.03
N GLU A 163 27.15 -12.78 -10.97
CA GLU A 163 27.85 -13.64 -10.01
C GLU A 163 26.90 -14.27 -8.99
N LEU A 164 25.68 -13.75 -8.86
CA LEU A 164 24.66 -14.29 -7.98
C LEU A 164 23.85 -15.36 -8.70
N ASP A 165 23.87 -16.57 -8.16
CA ASP A 165 23.00 -17.67 -8.58
C ASP A 165 21.67 -17.61 -7.81
N PRO A 166 20.51 -17.42 -8.47
CA PRO A 166 19.20 -17.46 -7.80
C PRO A 166 18.81 -18.85 -7.33
N GLY A 167 19.54 -19.90 -7.77
CA GLY A 167 19.28 -21.28 -7.42
C GLY A 167 18.36 -22.01 -8.39
N PRO A 168 17.97 -23.25 -8.05
CA PRO A 168 17.20 -24.11 -8.95
C PRO A 168 15.80 -23.54 -9.24
N GLY A 169 15.30 -23.79 -10.46
CA GLY A 169 14.01 -23.26 -10.90
C GLY A 169 14.02 -21.77 -11.26
N ALA A 170 15.20 -21.16 -11.43
CA ALA A 170 15.33 -19.76 -11.83
C ALA A 170 14.92 -19.50 -13.28
N VAL A 171 14.25 -18.36 -13.49
CA VAL A 171 13.92 -17.86 -14.82
C VAL A 171 14.81 -16.68 -15.21
N TYR A 172 15.30 -16.71 -16.45
CA TYR A 172 16.23 -15.72 -16.99
C TYR A 172 15.61 -14.97 -18.17
N ILE A 173 16.05 -13.73 -18.41
CA ILE A 173 15.52 -12.93 -19.51
C ILE A 173 15.90 -13.48 -20.89
N SER A 174 16.95 -14.30 -20.95
CA SER A 174 17.43 -14.97 -22.17
C SER A 174 16.54 -16.14 -22.60
N TYR A 175 15.78 -16.73 -21.67
CA TYR A 175 14.94 -17.89 -21.93
C TYR A 175 13.79 -17.57 -22.88
N ALA A 176 13.32 -18.59 -23.61
CA ALA A 176 12.13 -18.44 -24.43
C ALA A 176 10.90 -18.18 -23.54
N ASP A 177 9.85 -17.56 -24.10
CA ASP A 177 8.65 -17.24 -23.31
C ASP A 177 7.97 -18.53 -22.80
N MET A 178 7.89 -19.58 -23.62
CA MET A 178 7.36 -20.90 -23.24
C MET A 178 8.19 -21.59 -22.14
N GLU A 179 9.51 -21.45 -22.19
CA GLU A 179 10.43 -22.04 -21.19
C GLU A 179 10.22 -21.40 -19.82
N ILE A 180 10.03 -20.07 -19.77
CA ILE A 180 9.68 -19.36 -18.53
C ILE A 180 8.35 -19.88 -17.97
N GLU A 181 7.34 -20.07 -18.82
CA GLU A 181 6.04 -20.56 -18.38
C GLU A 181 6.12 -22.00 -17.83
N GLU A 182 6.89 -22.87 -18.49
CA GLU A 182 7.09 -24.26 -18.07
C GLU A 182 7.82 -24.34 -16.72
N ILE A 183 8.92 -23.61 -16.55
CA ILE A 183 9.66 -23.58 -15.27
C ILE A 183 8.78 -23.07 -14.12
N VAL A 184 7.98 -22.02 -14.34
CA VAL A 184 7.07 -21.51 -13.29
C VAL A 184 5.99 -22.54 -12.96
N LYS A 185 5.43 -23.25 -13.96
CA LYS A 185 4.46 -24.35 -13.73
C LYS A 185 5.08 -25.48 -12.92
N GLU A 186 6.30 -25.89 -13.26
CA GLU A 186 7.04 -26.92 -12.53
C GLU A 186 7.29 -26.53 -11.08
N ASN A 187 7.74 -25.29 -10.84
CA ASN A 187 7.98 -24.79 -9.50
C ASN A 187 6.69 -24.74 -8.66
N LEU A 188 5.58 -24.30 -9.25
CA LEU A 188 4.27 -24.31 -8.58
C LEU A 188 3.80 -25.73 -8.27
N ALA A 189 3.99 -26.68 -9.19
CA ALA A 189 3.60 -28.07 -8.98
C ALA A 189 4.36 -28.74 -7.81
N GLN A 190 5.53 -28.24 -7.44
CA GLN A 190 6.27 -28.72 -6.26
C GLN A 190 5.73 -28.18 -4.93
N ILE A 191 5.01 -27.06 -4.96
CA ILE A 191 4.46 -26.38 -3.79
C ILE A 191 2.93 -26.20 -3.97
N PRO A 192 2.14 -27.29 -4.03
CA PRO A 192 0.69 -27.24 -4.19
C PRO A 192 -0.06 -26.49 -3.07
N GLU A 193 0.57 -26.26 -1.91
CA GLU A 193 0.00 -25.45 -0.81
C GLU A 193 0.09 -23.94 -1.09
N ALA A 194 0.85 -23.50 -2.09
CA ALA A 194 1.03 -22.08 -2.38
C ALA A 194 -0.31 -21.42 -2.74
N THR A 195 -0.64 -20.33 -2.06
CA THR A 195 -1.80 -19.46 -2.38
C THR A 195 -1.38 -18.17 -3.09
N GLY A 196 -0.07 -17.91 -3.16
CA GLY A 196 0.52 -16.77 -3.85
C GLY A 196 1.98 -16.98 -4.20
N VAL A 197 2.57 -15.99 -4.87
CA VAL A 197 3.96 -16.01 -5.32
C VAL A 197 4.63 -14.67 -5.05
N ASN A 198 5.89 -14.68 -4.62
CA ASN A 198 6.77 -13.51 -4.68
C ASN A 198 8.08 -13.87 -5.39
N ASN A 199 8.90 -12.87 -5.73
CA ASN A 199 10.17 -13.09 -6.41
C ASN A 199 11.34 -13.21 -5.42
N HIS A 200 12.16 -14.25 -5.60
CA HIS A 200 13.51 -14.35 -5.04
C HIS A 200 14.49 -13.67 -6.01
N MET A 201 15.33 -12.78 -5.50
CA MET A 201 16.18 -11.91 -6.33
C MET A 201 15.37 -11.20 -7.43
N GLY A 202 15.68 -11.44 -8.72
CA GLY A 202 14.86 -10.97 -9.83
C GLY A 202 15.06 -9.53 -10.25
N SER A 203 16.10 -8.83 -9.78
CA SER A 203 16.27 -7.40 -10.09
C SER A 203 16.37 -7.12 -11.60
N ARG A 204 16.97 -8.02 -12.39
CA ARG A 204 16.99 -7.90 -13.85
C ARG A 204 15.69 -8.38 -14.48
N PHE A 205 15.19 -9.54 -14.06
CA PHE A 205 14.00 -10.17 -14.62
C PHE A 205 12.74 -9.31 -14.43
N THR A 206 12.48 -8.85 -13.21
CA THR A 206 11.32 -8.02 -12.86
C THR A 206 11.34 -6.64 -13.53
N SER A 207 12.51 -6.15 -13.93
CA SER A 207 12.67 -4.91 -14.69
C SER A 207 12.30 -5.05 -16.17
N CYS A 208 12.08 -6.28 -16.67
CA CYS A 208 11.66 -6.54 -18.05
C CYS A 208 10.15 -6.82 -18.13
N PRO A 209 9.32 -5.85 -18.59
CA PRO A 209 7.86 -6.03 -18.65
C PRO A 209 7.40 -7.25 -19.45
N ARG A 210 8.08 -7.54 -20.57
CA ARG A 210 7.73 -8.67 -21.44
C ARG A 210 7.95 -10.00 -20.74
N LYS A 211 9.06 -10.15 -20.01
CA LYS A 211 9.45 -11.43 -19.40
C LYS A 211 8.68 -11.68 -18.11
N VAL A 212 8.55 -10.66 -17.26
CA VAL A 212 7.73 -10.77 -16.03
C VAL A 212 6.27 -11.07 -16.35
N LEU A 213 5.75 -10.57 -17.47
CA LEU A 213 4.39 -10.88 -17.92
C LEU A 213 4.17 -12.38 -18.15
N GLN A 214 5.15 -13.13 -18.66
CA GLN A 214 4.96 -14.57 -18.90
C GLN A 214 4.85 -15.35 -17.59
N ALA A 215 5.72 -15.05 -16.62
CA ALA A 215 5.61 -15.63 -15.28
C ALA A 215 4.27 -15.28 -14.62
N LEU A 216 3.85 -14.01 -14.69
CA LEU A 216 2.58 -13.55 -14.09
C LEU A 216 1.34 -14.18 -14.72
N LYS A 217 1.35 -14.50 -16.03
CA LYS A 217 0.25 -15.22 -16.68
C LYS A 217 0.05 -16.60 -16.05
N VAL A 218 1.11 -17.36 -15.87
CA VAL A 218 1.05 -18.68 -15.22
C VAL A 218 0.52 -18.56 -13.80
N ILE A 219 1.05 -17.60 -13.03
CA ILE A 219 0.61 -17.35 -11.65
C ILE A 219 -0.90 -17.04 -11.63
N LYS A 220 -1.37 -16.18 -12.54
CA LYS A 220 -2.79 -15.84 -12.68
C LYS A 220 -3.66 -17.01 -13.11
N GLU A 221 -3.21 -17.83 -14.06
CA GLU A 221 -3.93 -19.02 -14.54
C GLU A 221 -4.19 -20.03 -13.43
N ASN A 222 -3.35 -20.04 -12.39
CA ASN A 222 -3.51 -20.85 -11.19
C ASN A 222 -4.28 -20.13 -10.05
N ASP A 223 -4.89 -18.97 -10.31
CA ASP A 223 -5.64 -18.15 -9.34
C ASP A 223 -4.84 -17.70 -8.10
N LEU A 224 -3.51 -17.57 -8.28
CA LEU A 224 -2.59 -17.16 -7.21
C LEU A 224 -2.42 -15.64 -7.18
N PHE A 225 -2.28 -15.09 -5.97
CA PHE A 225 -1.89 -13.69 -5.82
C PHE A 225 -0.39 -13.49 -6.05
N PHE A 226 0.04 -12.25 -6.29
CA PHE A 226 1.47 -11.92 -6.48
C PHE A 226 1.92 -10.77 -5.57
N VAL A 227 3.03 -10.95 -4.84
CA VAL A 227 3.68 -9.88 -4.08
C VAL A 227 5.02 -9.54 -4.74
N ASP A 228 5.20 -8.28 -5.12
CA ASP A 228 6.49 -7.80 -5.63
C ASP A 228 7.43 -7.54 -4.45
N SER A 229 8.49 -8.35 -4.32
CA SER A 229 9.50 -8.18 -3.25
C SER A 229 10.29 -6.87 -3.41
N LEU A 230 10.20 -6.23 -4.57
CA LEU A 230 10.80 -4.93 -4.90
C LEU A 230 12.31 -4.92 -4.67
N THR A 231 13.01 -5.89 -5.26
CA THR A 231 14.48 -6.03 -5.20
C THR A 231 15.22 -5.00 -6.05
N THR A 232 14.48 -4.17 -6.80
CA THR A 232 14.97 -3.01 -7.55
C THR A 232 13.87 -1.95 -7.69
N CYS A 233 14.25 -0.68 -7.74
CA CYS A 233 13.33 0.43 -8.03
C CYS A 233 12.82 0.42 -9.49
N HIS A 234 13.43 -0.38 -10.36
CA HIS A 234 13.04 -0.52 -11.77
C HIS A 234 12.00 -1.62 -12.01
N SER A 235 11.59 -2.35 -10.96
CA SER A 235 10.65 -3.46 -11.08
C SER A 235 9.36 -3.02 -11.78
N LYS A 236 8.88 -3.88 -12.67
CA LYS A 236 7.60 -3.75 -13.36
C LYS A 236 6.60 -4.79 -12.88
N ALA A 237 7.00 -5.71 -12.00
CA ALA A 237 6.20 -6.86 -11.61
C ALA A 237 4.85 -6.44 -11.00
N TYR A 238 4.86 -5.57 -9.97
CA TYR A 238 3.61 -5.05 -9.39
C TYR A 238 2.71 -4.35 -10.43
N THR A 239 3.28 -3.47 -11.26
CA THR A 239 2.49 -2.75 -12.27
C THR A 239 1.89 -3.67 -13.33
N MET A 240 2.60 -4.74 -13.70
CA MET A 240 2.12 -5.73 -14.65
C MET A 240 1.06 -6.64 -14.03
N ALA A 241 1.25 -7.10 -12.79
CA ALA A 241 0.26 -7.89 -12.07
C ALA A 241 -1.06 -7.13 -11.92
N ARG A 242 -1.00 -5.82 -11.63
CA ARG A 242 -2.17 -4.94 -11.63
C ARG A 242 -2.88 -4.85 -12.98
N ARG A 243 -2.13 -4.76 -14.09
CA ARG A 243 -2.71 -4.75 -15.45
C ARG A 243 -3.41 -6.06 -15.79
N LEU A 244 -2.98 -7.16 -15.18
CA LEU A 244 -3.64 -8.45 -15.28
C LEU A 244 -4.81 -8.61 -14.30
N HIS A 245 -5.18 -7.59 -13.52
CA HIS A 245 -6.22 -7.65 -12.49
C HIS A 245 -5.99 -8.76 -11.46
N MET A 246 -4.73 -9.04 -11.12
CA MET A 246 -4.37 -9.95 -10.04
C MET A 246 -4.53 -9.27 -8.68
N ARG A 247 -4.83 -10.06 -7.64
CA ARG A 247 -4.59 -9.64 -6.25
C ARG A 247 -3.07 -9.44 -6.08
N THR A 248 -2.64 -8.23 -5.75
CA THR A 248 -1.21 -7.92 -5.73
C THR A 248 -0.86 -6.69 -4.91
N ALA A 249 0.33 -6.68 -4.32
CA ALA A 249 0.92 -5.55 -3.64
C ALA A 249 2.45 -5.57 -3.77
N PRO A 250 3.13 -4.43 -3.67
CA PRO A 250 4.55 -4.40 -3.42
C PRO A 250 4.83 -4.54 -1.92
N ARG A 251 6.02 -5.07 -1.57
CA ARG A 251 6.55 -4.96 -0.21
C ARG A 251 6.65 -3.49 0.21
N ASN A 252 6.32 -3.18 1.48
CA ASN A 252 6.54 -1.86 2.05
C ASN A 252 7.93 -1.74 2.69
N ILE A 253 8.29 -2.67 3.58
CA ILE A 253 9.55 -2.62 4.36
C ILE A 253 10.33 -3.92 4.20
N PHE A 254 11.63 -3.80 3.98
CA PHE A 254 12.56 -4.94 3.96
C PHE A 254 13.23 -5.02 5.33
N LEU A 255 13.02 -6.10 6.06
CA LEU A 255 13.28 -6.14 7.49
C LEU A 255 14.77 -6.29 7.80
N ASP A 256 15.50 -7.08 7.02
CA ASP A 256 16.84 -7.56 7.36
C ASP A 256 17.85 -7.42 6.22
N HIS A 257 17.77 -6.32 5.47
CA HIS A 257 18.82 -5.94 4.52
C HIS A 257 20.21 -5.90 5.18
N ASP A 258 20.25 -5.35 6.40
CA ASP A 258 21.38 -5.44 7.32
C ASP A 258 20.97 -6.41 8.44
N PRO A 259 21.58 -7.60 8.53
CA PRO A 259 21.18 -8.64 9.47
C PRO A 259 21.65 -8.36 10.91
N ASP A 260 21.74 -7.09 11.30
CA ASP A 260 21.96 -6.66 12.68
C ASP A 260 20.62 -6.48 13.42
N LEU A 261 20.59 -6.94 14.67
CA LEU A 261 19.38 -6.90 15.49
C LEU A 261 18.83 -5.48 15.67
N SER A 262 19.68 -4.47 15.81
CA SER A 262 19.24 -3.08 16.00
C SER A 262 18.67 -2.50 14.70
N SER A 263 19.27 -2.82 13.56
CA SER A 263 18.77 -2.46 12.23
C SER A 263 17.39 -3.07 11.97
N ILE A 264 17.20 -4.35 12.29
CA ILE A 264 15.91 -5.04 12.10
C ILE A 264 14.81 -4.45 13.01
N ARG A 265 15.13 -4.16 14.28
CA ARG A 265 14.19 -3.46 15.19
C ARG A 265 13.74 -2.12 14.61
N LEU A 266 14.66 -1.35 14.03
CA LEU A 266 14.31 -0.08 13.38
C LEU A 266 13.37 -0.29 12.19
N GLN A 267 13.60 -1.33 11.38
CA GLN A 267 12.72 -1.67 10.26
C GLN A 267 11.32 -2.11 10.73
N LEU A 268 11.21 -2.87 11.82
CA LEU A 268 9.92 -3.25 12.40
C LEU A 268 9.13 -2.04 12.94
N ARG A 269 9.81 -1.07 13.57
CA ARG A 269 9.17 0.19 13.96
C ARG A 269 8.69 0.99 12.75
N ARG A 270 9.45 1.01 11.65
CA ARG A 270 9.04 1.62 10.38
C ARG A 270 7.84 0.92 9.77
N LEU A 271 7.79 -0.41 9.84
CA LEU A 271 6.65 -1.22 9.39
C LEU A 271 5.39 -0.88 10.18
N LYS A 272 5.49 -0.83 11.51
CA LYS A 272 4.41 -0.38 12.41
C LYS A 272 3.93 1.02 12.08
N ALA A 273 4.84 1.99 11.96
CA ALA A 273 4.50 3.36 11.59
C ALA A 273 3.81 3.44 10.22
N HIS A 274 4.26 2.66 9.24
CA HIS A 274 3.64 2.57 7.92
C HIS A 274 2.20 2.04 8.02
N ALA A 275 1.99 0.94 8.76
CA ALA A 275 0.65 0.37 8.95
C ALA A 275 -0.30 1.35 9.67
N LEU A 276 0.18 2.04 10.70
CA LEU A 276 -0.62 3.07 11.41
C LEU A 276 -0.99 4.25 10.50
N THR A 277 -0.13 4.61 9.55
CA THR A 277 -0.35 5.74 8.63
C THR A 277 -1.28 5.37 7.47
N TYR A 278 -1.11 4.19 6.89
CA TYR A 278 -1.76 3.77 5.64
C TYR A 278 -2.82 2.68 5.83
N GLY A 279 -3.06 2.25 7.07
CA GLY A 279 -3.99 1.17 7.44
C GLY A 279 -3.44 -0.24 7.23
N ALA A 280 -2.41 -0.42 6.41
CA ALA A 280 -1.76 -1.71 6.19
C ALA A 280 -0.27 -1.59 5.86
N ALA A 281 0.50 -2.64 6.14
CA ALA A 281 1.87 -2.78 5.65
C ALA A 281 2.32 -4.25 5.50
N ILE A 282 3.15 -4.51 4.50
CA ILE A 282 3.83 -5.79 4.25
C ILE A 282 5.31 -5.64 4.57
N GLY A 283 5.79 -6.42 5.54
CA GLY A 283 7.20 -6.59 5.85
C GLY A 283 7.70 -7.93 5.30
N ILE A 284 8.88 -7.93 4.67
CA ILE A 284 9.54 -9.16 4.23
C ILE A 284 10.90 -9.24 4.92
N GLY A 285 11.21 -10.41 5.48
CA GLY A 285 12.54 -10.75 5.98
C GLY A 285 12.90 -12.19 5.65
N HIS A 286 13.98 -12.67 6.25
CA HIS A 286 14.58 -13.97 6.01
C HIS A 286 14.76 -14.74 7.33
N PRO A 287 14.99 -16.08 7.26
CA PRO A 287 15.14 -16.94 8.42
C PRO A 287 16.53 -16.77 9.08
N HIS A 288 16.85 -15.55 9.50
CA HIS A 288 18.05 -15.23 10.25
C HIS A 288 17.77 -15.20 11.76
N ILE A 289 18.78 -15.53 12.56
CA ILE A 289 18.67 -15.52 14.03
C ILE A 289 18.33 -14.12 14.55
N PRO A 290 18.96 -13.02 14.08
CA PRO A 290 18.58 -11.66 14.48
C PRO A 290 17.14 -11.29 14.10
N THR A 291 16.67 -11.74 12.92
CA THR A 291 15.27 -11.51 12.48
C THR A 291 14.28 -12.22 13.40
N LEU A 292 14.56 -13.48 13.77
CA LEU A 292 13.75 -14.23 14.71
C LEU A 292 13.65 -13.53 16.08
N ALA A 293 14.79 -13.09 16.62
CA ALA A 293 14.84 -12.39 17.90
C ALA A 293 14.05 -11.06 17.87
N ALA A 294 14.21 -10.28 16.79
CA ALA A 294 13.49 -9.02 16.61
C ALA A 294 11.96 -9.23 16.49
N LEU A 295 11.53 -10.26 15.77
CA LEU A 295 10.10 -10.58 15.63
C LEU A 295 9.49 -11.09 16.95
N HIS A 296 10.24 -11.86 17.73
CA HIS A 296 9.82 -12.26 19.06
C HIS A 296 9.57 -11.04 19.95
N GLU A 297 10.48 -10.07 19.98
CA GLU A 297 10.29 -8.82 20.72
C GLU A 297 9.12 -7.98 20.18
N PHE A 298 8.99 -7.89 18.85
CA PHE A 298 7.92 -7.14 18.21
C PHE A 298 6.54 -7.72 18.52
N LYS A 299 6.41 -9.05 18.58
CA LYS A 299 5.18 -9.71 19.04
C LYS A 299 4.78 -9.20 20.43
N TRP A 300 5.69 -9.24 21.40
CA TRP A 300 5.41 -8.79 22.76
C TRP A 300 5.05 -7.30 22.82
N GLU A 301 5.70 -6.46 22.01
CA GLU A 301 5.38 -5.03 21.91
C GLU A 301 3.93 -4.80 21.42
N LEU A 302 3.45 -5.62 20.46
CA LEU A 302 2.08 -5.51 19.95
C LEU A 302 1.03 -5.97 20.97
N GLU A 303 1.35 -6.96 21.78
CA GLU A 303 0.48 -7.51 22.84
C GLU A 303 0.38 -6.56 24.06
N ASP A 304 1.51 -5.98 24.50
CA ASP A 304 1.58 -5.13 25.71
C ASP A 304 0.90 -3.77 25.54
N GLN A 305 0.91 -3.19 24.34
CA GLN A 305 0.45 -1.82 24.11
C GLN A 305 -1.07 -1.67 23.89
N GLU A 306 -1.88 -2.72 24.14
CA GLU A 306 -3.26 -2.84 23.65
C GLU A 306 -3.38 -2.36 22.20
N SER A 307 -2.35 -2.69 21.40
CA SER A 307 -2.22 -2.06 20.09
C SER A 307 -3.39 -2.53 19.25
N THR A 308 -4.09 -1.56 18.65
CA THR A 308 -5.17 -1.82 17.70
C THR A 308 -4.65 -2.36 16.37
N LEU A 309 -3.44 -2.93 16.36
CA LEU A 309 -2.75 -3.43 15.19
C LEU A 309 -2.85 -4.96 15.15
N GLN A 310 -3.21 -5.50 14.00
CA GLN A 310 -3.38 -6.93 13.82
C GLN A 310 -2.33 -7.50 12.87
N LEU A 311 -1.67 -8.58 13.29
CA LEU A 311 -0.89 -9.42 12.39
C LEU A 311 -1.84 -10.33 11.60
N VAL A 312 -1.68 -10.39 10.28
CA VAL A 312 -2.54 -11.16 9.38
C VAL A 312 -1.71 -11.83 8.27
N PRO A 313 -2.19 -12.92 7.65
CA PRO A 313 -1.63 -13.44 6.40
C PRO A 313 -1.66 -12.37 5.30
N VAL A 314 -0.68 -12.40 4.38
CA VAL A 314 -0.56 -11.36 3.34
C VAL A 314 -1.78 -11.28 2.44
N SER A 315 -2.46 -12.40 2.16
CA SER A 315 -3.69 -12.40 1.34
C SER A 315 -4.81 -11.51 1.88
N ARG A 316 -4.80 -11.18 3.18
CA ARG A 316 -5.77 -10.27 3.80
C ARG A 316 -5.51 -8.79 3.50
N LEU A 317 -4.37 -8.46 2.89
CA LEU A 317 -3.95 -7.09 2.54
C LEU A 317 -4.04 -6.78 1.04
N LEU A 318 -4.51 -7.73 0.21
CA LEU A 318 -4.53 -7.63 -1.25
C LEU A 318 -5.93 -7.36 -1.81
#